data_AF-F6D2H6-F1
#
_entry.id   AF-F6D2H6-F1
#
_cell.length_a   1.000
_cell.length_b   1.000
_cell.length_c   1.000
_cell.angle_alpha   90.00
_cell.angle_beta   90.00
_cell.angle_gamma   90.00
#
_symmetry.space_group_name_H-M   'P 1'
#
loop_
_entity.id
_entity.type
_entity.pdbx_description
1 polymer ?
#
loop_
_entity_poly.entity_id
_entity_poly.type
_entity_poly.pdbx_seq_one_letter_code
_entity_poly.pdbx_strand_id
1 'polypeptide(L)'
;MMRKNVKSHPAERVLFETKPQFIVSVKPALIKFVILLIVLYFFNSAVALTTSLQDYLVSMVQIPLVEAVTILLLLIVLVLILWILWDILSWRSRRYLITDKKVIVQSGILRKEKVYMHYDKIQDISVSQSVMERIFRSGDIQIFGGHERTMLLLEDTPNPEKVETMINRLIEGDEIEFEDRKTYKKQPKRRSIAEEYDKKFKR
;
A
#
# COMPACT_ATOMS: atom_id res chain seq x y z
N MET A 1 1.81 -12.04 -14.36
CA MET A 1 3.28 -11.87 -14.27
C MET A 1 3.75 -12.09 -12.83
N MET A 2 4.64 -13.08 -12.64
CA MET A 2 5.50 -13.42 -11.49
C MET A 2 5.01 -13.17 -10.04
N ARG A 3 4.47 -14.22 -9.42
CA ARG A 3 4.34 -14.36 -7.95
C ARG A 3 5.64 -14.94 -7.38
N LYS A 4 6.45 -14.13 -6.71
CA LYS A 4 7.60 -14.62 -5.93
C LYS A 4 7.09 -15.08 -4.57
N ASN A 5 7.19 -16.39 -4.32
CA ASN A 5 6.81 -17.07 -3.08
C ASN A 5 7.43 -16.39 -1.86
N VAL A 6 6.57 -15.94 -0.95
CA VAL A 6 6.95 -15.73 0.45
C VAL A 6 7.08 -17.13 1.04
N LYS A 7 8.31 -17.59 1.34
CA LYS A 7 8.54 -18.80 2.13
C LYS A 7 8.14 -18.49 3.58
N SER A 8 6.88 -18.73 3.94
CA SER A 8 6.52 -19.05 5.33
C SER A 8 7.16 -20.39 5.70
N HIS A 9 7.46 -20.61 6.98
CA HIS A 9 8.05 -21.86 7.42
C HIS A 9 7.15 -23.05 7.04
N PRO A 10 7.71 -24.24 6.72
CA PRO A 10 6.98 -25.35 6.10
C PRO A 10 5.81 -25.94 6.90
N ALA A 11 5.60 -25.52 8.16
CA ALA A 11 4.50 -25.94 9.03
C ALA A 11 3.49 -24.81 9.33
N GLU A 12 3.62 -23.63 8.72
CA GLU A 12 2.83 -22.44 9.04
C GLU A 12 1.73 -22.21 8.00
N ARG A 13 0.46 -22.18 8.42
CA ARG A 13 -0.67 -21.95 7.51
C ARG A 13 -0.86 -20.44 7.32
N VAL A 14 -0.81 -19.99 6.07
CA VAL A 14 -1.18 -18.61 5.73
C VAL A 14 -2.71 -18.53 5.78
N LEU A 15 -3.22 -17.99 6.87
CA LEU A 15 -4.66 -17.94 7.13
C LEU A 15 -5.34 -16.85 6.32
N PHE A 16 -4.69 -15.69 6.13
CA PHE A 16 -5.31 -14.56 5.45
C PHE A 16 -4.26 -13.66 4.75
N GLU A 17 -4.38 -13.49 3.43
CA GLU A 17 -3.59 -12.53 2.65
C GLU A 17 -4.46 -11.31 2.36
N THR A 18 -4.21 -10.20 3.05
CA THR A 18 -4.96 -8.96 2.83
C THR A 18 -4.12 -8.01 1.98
N LYS A 19 -4.79 -7.28 1.10
CA LYS A 19 -4.20 -6.14 0.43
C LYS A 19 -4.92 -4.90 0.94
N PRO A 20 -4.21 -3.79 1.21
CA PRO A 20 -4.87 -2.53 1.50
C PRO A 20 -5.89 -2.24 0.40
N GLN A 21 -7.11 -1.88 0.79
CA GLN A 21 -8.17 -1.66 -0.18
C GLN A 21 -7.93 -0.37 -0.96
N PHE A 22 -8.21 -0.43 -2.27
CA PHE A 22 -7.85 0.61 -3.22
C PHE A 22 -8.51 1.97 -2.95
N ILE A 23 -9.67 2.04 -2.31
CA ILE A 23 -10.51 3.25 -2.32
C ILE A 23 -10.11 4.26 -1.24
N VAL A 24 -9.58 3.82 -0.10
CA VAL A 24 -9.40 4.70 1.08
C VAL A 24 -8.00 5.33 1.13
N SER A 25 -6.98 4.60 0.66
CA SER A 25 -5.60 5.09 0.52
C SER A 25 -5.39 6.11 -0.60
N VAL A 26 -6.35 6.31 -1.52
CA VAL A 26 -6.22 7.34 -2.58
C VAL A 26 -6.50 8.74 -2.04
N LYS A 27 -6.93 8.93 -0.79
CA LYS A 27 -7.26 10.25 -0.23
C LYS A 27 -6.18 11.32 -0.51
N PRO A 28 -4.89 11.12 -0.16
CA PRO A 28 -3.84 12.10 -0.48
C PRO A 28 -3.55 12.18 -1.97
N ALA A 29 -3.65 11.08 -2.72
CA ALA A 29 -3.40 11.07 -4.16
C ALA A 29 -4.51 11.77 -4.98
N LEU A 30 -5.77 11.69 -4.54
CA LEU A 30 -6.92 12.39 -5.14
C LEU A 30 -6.80 13.89 -4.92
N ILE A 31 -6.45 14.32 -3.71
CA ILE A 31 -6.22 15.74 -3.41
C ILE A 31 -5.11 16.29 -4.33
N LYS A 32 -3.98 15.57 -4.43
CA LYS A 32 -2.88 15.95 -5.34
C LYS A 32 -3.31 15.94 -6.81
N PHE A 33 -4.16 15.00 -7.22
CA PHE A 33 -4.70 14.95 -8.57
C PHE A 33 -5.62 16.14 -8.88
N VAL A 34 -6.48 16.52 -7.92
CA VAL A 34 -7.32 17.73 -8.03
C VAL A 34 -6.45 18.99 -8.11
N ILE A 35 -5.41 19.10 -7.29
CA ILE A 35 -4.43 20.20 -7.37
C ILE A 35 -3.77 20.22 -8.75
N LEU A 36 -3.35 19.07 -9.28
CA LEU A 36 -2.76 18.96 -10.61
C LEU A 36 -3.74 19.44 -11.70
N LEU A 37 -5.02 19.06 -11.63
CA LEU A 37 -6.04 19.51 -12.56
C LEU A 37 -6.27 21.02 -12.49
N ILE A 38 -6.29 21.59 -11.28
CA ILE A 38 -6.40 23.04 -11.08
C ILE A 38 -5.18 23.73 -11.72
N VAL A 39 -3.96 23.28 -11.43
CA VAL A 39 -2.74 23.84 -12.02
C VAL A 39 -2.78 23.77 -13.55
N LEU A 40 -3.23 22.64 -14.12
CA LEU A 40 -3.32 22.44 -15.55
C LEU A 40 -4.40 23.31 -16.21
N TYR A 41 -5.51 23.55 -15.51
CA TYR A 41 -6.54 24.50 -15.94
C TYR A 41 -5.99 25.93 -16.01
N PHE A 42 -5.29 26.37 -14.95
CA PHE A 42 -4.69 27.71 -14.88
C PHE A 42 -3.47 27.88 -15.80
N PHE A 43 -2.85 26.80 -16.25
CA PHE A 43 -1.67 26.83 -17.12
C PHE A 43 -1.91 27.67 -18.39
N ASN A 44 -3.02 27.43 -19.09
CA ASN A 44 -3.35 28.18 -20.31
C ASN A 44 -3.53 29.68 -20.02
N SER A 45 -4.20 30.02 -18.91
CA SER A 45 -4.39 31.41 -18.49
C SER A 45 -3.07 32.10 -18.12
N ALA A 46 -2.15 31.40 -17.46
CA ALA A 46 -0.83 31.94 -17.09
C ALA A 46 0.04 32.21 -18.32
N VAL A 47 0.04 31.30 -19.30
CA VAL A 47 0.75 31.50 -20.57
C VAL A 47 0.15 32.67 -21.35
N ALA A 48 -1.17 32.76 -21.45
CA ALA A 48 -1.87 33.86 -22.12
C ALA A 48 -1.54 35.23 -21.50
N LEU A 49 -1.52 35.32 -20.17
CA LEU A 49 -1.10 36.54 -19.47
C LEU A 49 0.35 36.91 -19.82
N THR A 50 1.25 35.93 -19.83
CA THR A 50 2.66 36.18 -20.15
C THR A 50 2.83 36.67 -21.59
N THR A 51 2.07 36.13 -22.54
CA THR A 51 2.09 36.62 -23.93
C THR A 51 1.59 38.05 -24.05
N SER A 52 0.47 38.39 -23.39
CA SER A 52 -0.07 39.76 -23.43
C SER A 52 0.88 40.79 -22.79
N LEU A 53 1.60 40.40 -21.73
CA LEU A 53 2.62 41.24 -21.10
C LEU A 53 3.89 41.35 -21.96
N GLN A 54 4.27 40.26 -22.64
CA GLN A 54 5.43 40.24 -23.54
C GLN A 54 5.23 41.22 -24.70
N ASP A 55 4.04 41.29 -25.30
CA ASP A 55 3.74 42.22 -26.40
C ASP A 55 3.99 43.69 -26.03
N TYR A 56 3.85 44.05 -24.76
CA TYR A 56 4.13 45.40 -24.25
C TYR A 56 5.63 45.64 -24.00
N LEU A 57 6.36 44.61 -23.54
CA LEU A 57 7.75 44.71 -23.06
C LEU A 57 8.83 44.39 -24.13
N VAL A 58 8.47 43.71 -25.23
CA VAL A 58 9.38 43.33 -26.32
C VAL A 58 10.10 44.55 -26.93
N SER A 59 9.49 45.73 -26.88
CA SER A 59 10.10 46.97 -27.38
C SER A 59 11.33 47.44 -26.58
N MET A 60 11.50 47.02 -25.32
CA MET A 60 12.62 47.45 -24.46
C MET A 60 13.67 46.38 -24.19
N VAL A 61 13.29 45.10 -24.00
CA VAL A 61 14.14 44.14 -23.27
C VAL A 61 14.67 42.97 -24.11
N GLN A 62 14.10 42.65 -25.29
CA GLN A 62 14.56 41.55 -26.18
C GLN A 62 14.73 40.15 -25.53
N ILE A 63 14.21 39.90 -24.32
CA ILE A 63 14.30 38.60 -23.63
C ILE A 63 13.04 37.76 -23.96
N PRO A 64 13.17 36.46 -24.34
CA PRO A 64 12.03 35.57 -24.58
C PRO A 64 11.42 35.07 -23.25
N LEU A 65 10.72 35.96 -22.55
CA LEU A 65 10.10 35.71 -21.24
C LEU A 65 9.05 34.58 -21.30
N VAL A 66 8.28 34.50 -22.39
CA VAL A 66 7.26 33.44 -22.58
C VAL A 66 7.89 32.05 -22.62
N GLU A 67 9.02 31.87 -23.30
CA GLU A 67 9.69 30.57 -23.37
C GLU A 67 10.21 30.13 -21.99
N ALA A 68 10.82 31.05 -21.24
CA ALA A 68 11.32 30.75 -19.90
C ALA A 68 10.18 30.38 -18.93
N VAL A 69 9.07 31.13 -18.94
CA VAL A 69 7.92 30.88 -18.06
C VAL A 69 7.20 29.58 -18.44
N THR A 70 7.03 29.30 -19.73
CA THR A 70 6.40 28.05 -20.20
C THR A 70 7.22 26.83 -19.81
N ILE A 71 8.55 26.86 -19.98
CA ILE A 71 9.45 25.78 -19.56
C ILE A 71 9.37 25.58 -18.05
N LEU A 72 9.39 26.66 -17.26
CA LEU A 72 9.30 26.59 -15.80
C LEU A 72 7.98 25.95 -15.34
N LEU A 73 6.84 26.39 -15.90
CA LEU A 73 5.53 25.83 -15.58
C LEU A 73 5.43 24.35 -15.96
N LEU A 74 5.97 23.96 -17.13
CA LEU A 74 6.00 22.57 -17.57
C LEU A 74 6.82 21.71 -16.60
N LEU A 75 7.97 22.21 -16.14
CA LEU A 75 8.80 21.52 -15.15
C LEU A 75 8.07 21.33 -13.82
N ILE A 76 7.33 22.34 -13.35
CA ILE A 76 6.50 22.23 -12.13
C ILE A 76 5.43 21.14 -12.29
N VAL A 77 4.72 21.13 -13.42
CA VAL A 77 3.70 20.11 -13.73
C VAL A 77 4.33 18.72 -13.78
N LEU A 78 5.50 18.56 -14.41
CA LEU A 78 6.21 17.29 -14.49
C LEU A 78 6.60 16.76 -13.10
N VAL A 79 7.13 17.61 -12.24
CA VAL A 79 7.50 17.25 -10.85
C VAL A 79 6.27 16.82 -10.05
N LEU A 80 5.15 17.55 -10.17
CA LEU A 80 3.88 17.18 -9.54
C LEU A 80 3.40 15.79 -9.98
N ILE A 81 3.44 15.50 -11.28
CA ILE A 81 3.06 14.20 -11.84
C ILE A 81 3.94 13.08 -11.26
N LEU A 82 5.27 13.27 -11.29
CA LEU A 82 6.21 12.28 -10.76
C LEU A 82 5.99 12.02 -9.27
N TRP A 83 5.69 13.06 -8.49
CA TRP A 83 5.43 12.93 -7.07
C TRP A 83 4.14 12.15 -6.77
N ILE A 84 3.07 12.39 -7.54
CA ILE A 84 1.82 11.61 -7.46
C ILE A 84 2.08 10.15 -7.83
N LEU A 85 2.84 9.92 -8.91
CA LEU A 85 3.15 8.58 -9.39
C LEU A 85 3.97 7.78 -8.36
N TRP A 86 4.93 8.44 -7.71
CA TRP A 86 5.72 7.84 -6.63
C TRP A 86 4.85 7.41 -5.46
N ASP A 87 3.90 8.25 -5.05
CA ASP A 87 2.98 7.96 -3.96
C ASP A 87 2.10 6.73 -4.26
N ILE A 88 1.54 6.69 -5.47
CA ILE A 88 0.75 5.55 -5.98
C ILE A 88 1.59 4.26 -6.00
N LEU A 89 2.85 4.34 -6.44
CA LEU A 89 3.76 3.19 -6.44
C LEU A 89 4.08 2.71 -5.02
N SER A 90 4.23 3.64 -4.08
CA SER A 90 4.53 3.34 -2.68
C SER A 90 3.41 2.54 -2.03
N TRP A 91 2.19 2.96 -2.29
CA TRP A 91 0.99 2.30 -1.83
C TRP A 91 0.87 0.87 -2.39
N ARG A 92 1.12 0.68 -3.70
CA ARG A 92 1.03 -0.64 -4.35
C ARG A 92 2.01 -1.67 -3.78
N SER A 93 3.06 -1.23 -3.10
CA SER A 93 4.07 -2.14 -2.55
C SER A 93 3.74 -2.69 -1.17
N ARG A 94 2.73 -2.15 -0.47
CA ARG A 94 2.33 -2.61 0.87
C ARG A 94 1.53 -3.90 0.80
N ARG A 95 1.89 -4.90 1.60
CA ARG A 95 1.17 -6.18 1.72
C ARG A 95 1.13 -6.62 3.17
N TYR A 96 -0.03 -7.13 3.57
CA TYR A 96 -0.26 -7.64 4.92
C TYR A 96 -0.56 -9.15 4.82
N LEU A 97 0.21 -9.95 5.54
CA LEU A 97 -0.03 -11.39 5.64
C LEU A 97 -0.29 -11.70 7.10
N ILE A 98 -1.48 -12.23 7.39
CA ILE A 98 -1.87 -12.72 8.71
C ILE A 98 -1.78 -14.25 8.65
N THR A 99 -0.99 -14.81 9.55
CA THR A 99 -0.76 -16.26 9.64
C THR A 99 -1.31 -16.81 10.95
N ASP A 100 -1.23 -18.11 11.18
CA ASP A 100 -1.61 -18.76 12.44
C ASP A 100 -0.75 -18.37 13.65
N LYS A 101 0.48 -17.89 13.43
CA LYS A 101 1.43 -17.60 14.53
C LYS A 101 1.91 -16.16 14.59
N LYS A 102 1.80 -15.42 13.49
CA LYS A 102 2.32 -14.05 13.38
C LYS A 102 1.60 -13.19 12.36
N VAL A 103 1.69 -11.89 12.58
CA VAL A 103 1.35 -10.85 11.60
C VAL A 103 2.63 -10.42 10.88
N ILE A 104 2.57 -10.34 9.56
CA ILE A 104 3.68 -9.96 8.70
C ILE A 104 3.27 -8.75 7.87
N VAL A 105 4.00 -7.64 8.04
CA VAL A 105 3.83 -6.44 7.24
C VAL A 105 5.01 -6.29 6.29
N GLN A 106 4.73 -6.19 5.00
CA GLN A 106 5.74 -5.93 3.97
C GLN A 106 5.50 -4.55 3.36
N SER A 107 6.50 -3.69 3.39
CA SER A 107 6.42 -2.33 2.87
C SER A 107 7.65 -1.97 2.02
N GLY A 108 7.52 -0.93 1.20
CA GLY A 108 8.64 -0.31 0.48
C GLY A 108 8.77 -0.69 -1.01
N ILE A 109 9.15 0.29 -1.83
CA ILE A 109 9.23 0.19 -3.30
C ILE A 109 10.60 -0.34 -3.75
N LEU A 110 11.66 0.40 -3.39
CA LEU A 110 13.04 0.11 -3.74
C LEU A 110 13.71 -0.79 -2.68
N ARG A 111 13.53 -0.42 -1.41
CA ARG A 111 13.96 -1.21 -0.25
C ARG A 111 12.73 -1.91 0.30
N LYS A 112 12.73 -3.24 0.24
CA LYS A 112 11.64 -4.06 0.80
C LYS A 112 11.91 -4.29 2.28
N GLU A 113 11.06 -3.74 3.12
CA GLU A 113 11.06 -3.99 4.54
C GLU A 113 10.02 -5.05 4.88
N LYS A 114 10.37 -5.94 5.81
CA LYS A 114 9.47 -6.98 6.30
C LYS A 114 9.57 -7.01 7.81
N VAL A 115 8.46 -6.71 8.46
CA VAL A 115 8.34 -6.75 9.92
C VAL A 115 7.43 -7.91 10.30
N TYR A 116 7.86 -8.67 11.30
CA TYR A 116 7.17 -9.85 11.79
C TYR A 116 6.86 -9.66 13.27
N MET A 117 5.61 -9.83 13.67
CA MET A 117 5.21 -9.81 15.08
C MET A 117 4.41 -11.06 15.37
N HIS A 118 4.89 -11.85 16.33
CA HIS A 118 4.24 -13.06 16.78
C HIS A 118 3.14 -12.69 17.80
N TYR A 119 2.07 -13.48 17.87
CA TYR A 119 0.92 -13.19 18.73
C TYR A 119 1.28 -13.14 20.22
N ASP A 120 2.24 -13.95 20.66
CA ASP A 120 2.81 -13.97 22.02
C ASP A 120 3.51 -12.66 22.43
N LYS A 121 3.87 -11.82 21.46
CA LYS A 121 4.58 -10.55 21.70
C LYS A 121 3.68 -9.33 21.60
N ILE A 122 2.43 -9.50 21.21
CA ILE A 122 1.45 -8.42 21.12
C ILE A 122 1.01 -8.07 22.55
N GLN A 123 1.09 -6.79 22.91
CA GLN A 123 0.62 -6.30 24.19
C GLN A 123 -0.68 -5.53 24.07
N ASP A 124 -0.79 -4.72 23.01
CA ASP A 124 -1.93 -3.84 22.82
C ASP A 124 -2.26 -3.70 21.33
N ILE A 125 -3.54 -3.53 21.04
CA ILE A 125 -4.09 -3.31 19.71
C ILE A 125 -4.99 -2.08 19.77
N SER A 126 -4.70 -1.11 18.91
CA SER A 126 -5.50 0.10 18.79
C SER A 126 -6.08 0.21 17.38
N VAL A 127 -7.39 0.43 17.29
CA VAL A 127 -8.10 0.67 16.03
C VAL A 127 -8.43 2.15 15.93
N SER A 128 -7.98 2.78 14.85
CA SER A 128 -8.31 4.17 14.52
C SER A 128 -9.06 4.25 13.20
N GLN A 129 -10.17 5.00 13.20
CA GLN A 129 -11.01 5.21 12.02
C GLN A 129 -11.44 6.67 11.91
N SER A 130 -11.17 7.29 10.77
CA SER A 130 -11.76 8.56 10.38
C SER A 130 -13.23 8.39 9.96
N VAL A 131 -13.99 9.50 9.92
CA VAL A 131 -15.41 9.49 9.52
C VAL A 131 -15.60 8.89 8.11
N MET A 132 -14.71 9.21 7.18
CA MET A 132 -14.74 8.65 5.83
C MET A 132 -14.37 7.16 5.81
N GLU A 133 -13.38 6.74 6.60
CA GLU A 133 -13.03 5.33 6.77
C GLU A 133 -14.21 4.50 7.27
N ARG A 134 -15.00 5.02 8.21
CA ARG A 134 -16.21 4.38 8.70
C ARG A 134 -17.24 4.14 7.59
N ILE A 135 -17.43 5.11 6.69
CA ILE A 135 -18.35 4.99 5.54
C ILE A 135 -17.87 3.89 4.59
N PHE A 136 -16.57 3.84 4.30
CA PHE A 136 -15.98 2.82 3.44
C PHE A 136 -15.67 1.48 4.15
N ARG A 137 -16.05 1.33 5.42
CA ARG A 137 -15.74 0.16 6.27
C ARG A 137 -14.25 -0.20 6.26
N SER A 138 -13.40 0.80 6.36
CA SER A 138 -11.94 0.66 6.43
C SER A 138 -11.43 1.33 7.70
N GLY A 139 -10.17 1.07 8.08
CA GLY A 139 -9.51 1.73 9.20
C GLY A 139 -8.11 1.22 9.42
N ASP A 140 -7.39 1.91 10.29
CA ASP A 140 -6.01 1.59 10.60
C ASP A 140 -5.95 0.80 11.90
N ILE A 141 -5.18 -0.29 11.89
CA ILE A 141 -4.92 -1.12 13.08
C ILE A 141 -3.46 -0.97 13.46
N GLN A 142 -3.23 -0.49 14.67
CA GLN A 142 -1.91 -0.33 15.28
C GLN A 142 -1.71 -1.46 16.28
N ILE A 143 -0.66 -2.25 16.09
CA ILE A 143 -0.30 -3.36 16.97
C ILE A 143 1.00 -2.98 17.67
N PHE A 144 0.96 -2.96 19.00
CA PHE A 144 2.10 -2.64 19.84
C PHE A 144 2.69 -3.93 20.41
N GLY A 145 3.96 -4.17 20.10
CA GLY A 145 4.73 -5.24 20.68
C GLY A 145 5.32 -4.84 22.04
N GLY A 146 5.75 -5.83 22.81
CA GLY A 146 6.32 -5.59 24.15
C GLY A 146 7.69 -4.93 24.25
N HIS A 147 8.20 -4.33 23.16
CA HIS A 147 9.38 -3.45 23.19
C HIS A 147 8.99 -2.15 22.50
N GLU A 148 9.36 -1.00 23.09
CA GLU A 148 8.94 0.38 22.77
C GLU A 148 9.13 0.83 21.30
N ARG A 149 9.76 0.01 20.44
CA ARG A 149 10.00 0.32 19.03
C ARG A 149 9.40 -0.66 18.03
N THR A 150 8.69 -1.70 18.48
CA THR A 150 8.03 -2.64 17.55
C THR A 150 6.55 -2.27 17.44
N MET A 151 6.28 -1.24 16.66
CA MET A 151 4.93 -0.88 16.25
C MET A 151 4.67 -1.42 14.84
N LEU A 152 3.58 -2.14 14.67
CA LEU A 152 3.08 -2.57 13.37
C LEU A 152 1.82 -1.78 13.03
N LEU A 153 1.83 -1.12 11.88
CA LEU A 153 0.68 -0.39 11.35
C LEU A 153 0.10 -1.15 10.15
N LEU A 154 -1.17 -1.54 10.25
CA LEU A 154 -1.96 -2.09 9.16
C LEU A 154 -2.91 -1.00 8.66
N GLU A 155 -2.43 -0.19 7.71
CA GLU A 155 -3.23 0.88 7.09
C GLU A 155 -4.35 0.34 6.19
N ASP A 156 -5.50 1.01 6.22
CA ASP A 156 -6.67 0.78 5.37
C ASP A 156 -7.16 -0.67 5.37
N THR A 157 -7.16 -1.28 6.55
CA THR A 157 -7.63 -2.64 6.76
C THR A 157 -9.15 -2.69 6.56
N PRO A 158 -9.68 -3.61 5.73
CA PRO A 158 -11.11 -3.76 5.55
C PRO A 158 -11.78 -4.36 6.78
N ASN A 159 -12.87 -3.75 7.24
CA ASN A 159 -13.59 -4.09 8.46
C ASN A 159 -12.64 -4.27 9.65
N PRO A 160 -12.02 -3.20 10.16
CA PRO A 160 -10.96 -3.31 11.16
C PRO A 160 -11.44 -3.98 12.45
N GLU A 161 -12.69 -3.77 12.87
CA GLU A 161 -13.31 -4.45 14.02
C GLU A 161 -13.29 -5.98 13.89
N LYS A 162 -13.54 -6.51 12.68
CA LYS A 162 -13.50 -7.97 12.43
C LYS A 162 -12.07 -8.50 12.49
N VAL A 163 -11.12 -7.73 11.98
CA VAL A 163 -9.71 -8.11 11.97
C VAL A 163 -9.11 -8.03 13.38
N GLU A 164 -9.46 -7.02 14.16
CA GLU A 164 -9.13 -6.91 15.58
C GLU A 164 -9.67 -8.11 16.36
N THR A 165 -10.96 -8.41 16.23
CA THR A 165 -11.58 -9.58 16.89
C THR A 165 -10.87 -10.88 16.49
N MET A 166 -10.49 -11.01 15.21
CA MET A 166 -9.74 -12.16 14.72
C MET A 166 -8.34 -12.25 15.33
N ILE A 167 -7.62 -11.13 15.45
CA ILE A 167 -6.29 -11.10 16.06
C ILE A 167 -6.38 -11.41 17.55
N ASN A 168 -7.36 -10.85 18.28
CA ASN A 168 -7.58 -11.13 19.70
C ASN A 168 -7.84 -12.62 19.95
N ARG A 169 -8.68 -13.27 19.14
CA ARG A 169 -8.89 -14.72 19.22
C ARG A 169 -7.61 -15.53 18.98
N LEU A 170 -6.77 -15.11 18.03
CA LEU A 170 -5.48 -15.77 17.78
C LEU A 170 -4.47 -15.56 18.92
N ILE A 171 -4.55 -14.45 19.65
CA ILE A 171 -3.75 -14.20 20.87
C ILE A 171 -4.25 -15.10 22.01
N GLU A 172 -5.56 -15.26 22.15
CA GLU A 172 -6.20 -16.14 23.16
C GLU A 172 -5.95 -17.63 22.90
N GLY A 173 -5.45 -17.98 21.70
CA GLY A 173 -5.09 -19.35 21.34
C GLY A 173 -6.25 -20.15 20.73
N ASP A 174 -7.32 -19.48 20.31
CA ASP A 174 -8.46 -20.13 19.65
C ASP A 174 -8.05 -20.66 18.26
N GLU A 175 -8.34 -21.94 17.98
CA GLU A 175 -8.29 -22.46 16.62
C GLU A 175 -9.45 -21.87 15.81
N ILE A 176 -9.20 -20.80 15.07
CA ILE A 176 -10.22 -20.21 14.21
C ILE A 176 -10.47 -21.12 13.00
N GLU A 177 -11.58 -21.86 13.03
CA GLU A 177 -12.09 -22.61 11.90
C GLU A 177 -12.74 -21.64 10.90
N PHE A 178 -11.95 -21.13 9.95
CA PHE A 178 -12.45 -20.24 8.91
C PHE A 178 -13.33 -21.00 7.90
N GLU A 179 -14.65 -20.84 7.99
CA GLU A 179 -15.56 -21.07 6.86
C GLU A 179 -15.26 -20.04 5.76
N ASP A 180 -14.33 -20.34 4.84
CA ASP A 180 -14.22 -19.54 3.62
C ASP A 180 -14.08 -20.41 2.36
N ARG A 181 -15.25 -20.73 1.81
CA ARG A 181 -15.44 -21.55 0.61
C ARG A 181 -15.13 -20.79 -0.69
N LYS A 182 -14.57 -19.57 -0.69
CA LYS A 182 -14.27 -18.83 -1.93
C LYS A 182 -12.95 -18.05 -1.82
N THR A 183 -11.91 -18.57 -2.47
CA THR A 183 -10.65 -17.89 -2.94
C THR A 183 -9.32 -18.50 -2.47
N TYR A 184 -9.26 -19.77 -2.08
CA TYR A 184 -8.01 -20.56 -2.22
C TYR A 184 -8.17 -21.57 -3.35
N LYS A 185 -7.67 -21.20 -4.53
CA LYS A 185 -7.49 -22.12 -5.67
C LYS A 185 -6.55 -23.23 -5.18
N LYS A 186 -7.13 -24.42 -4.92
CA LYS A 186 -6.48 -25.68 -4.55
C LYS A 186 -5.10 -25.78 -5.19
N GLN A 187 -4.04 -25.54 -4.40
CA GLN A 187 -2.69 -25.86 -4.88
C GLN A 187 -2.67 -27.36 -5.16
N PRO A 188 -2.22 -27.81 -6.34
CA PRO A 188 -2.12 -29.25 -6.61
C PRO A 188 -1.21 -29.85 -5.54
N LYS A 189 -1.67 -30.92 -4.90
CA LYS A 189 -0.95 -31.70 -3.89
C LYS A 189 0.44 -32.02 -4.43
N ARG A 190 1.44 -31.20 -4.08
CA ARG A 190 2.82 -31.44 -4.47
C ARG A 190 3.23 -32.66 -3.65
N ARG A 191 3.44 -33.79 -4.34
CA ARG A 191 3.92 -35.03 -3.71
C ARG A 191 5.04 -34.69 -2.73
N SER A 192 4.96 -35.25 -1.54
CA SER A 192 6.02 -35.02 -0.55
C SER A 192 7.34 -35.47 -1.16
N ILE A 193 8.45 -34.79 -0.85
CA ILE A 193 9.76 -35.17 -1.37
C ILE A 193 10.05 -36.65 -1.04
N ALA A 194 9.53 -37.16 0.08
CA ALA A 194 9.59 -38.58 0.44
C ALA A 194 8.90 -39.52 -0.57
N GLU A 195 7.74 -39.14 -1.13
CA GLU A 195 7.04 -39.92 -2.17
C GLU A 195 7.79 -39.92 -3.52
N GLU A 196 8.53 -38.85 -3.83
CA GLU A 196 9.34 -38.75 -5.05
C GLU A 196 10.64 -39.57 -4.93
N TYR A 197 11.22 -39.65 -3.73
CA TYR A 197 12.38 -40.52 -3.45
C TYR A 197 12.00 -42.00 -3.47
N ASP A 198 10.91 -42.43 -2.81
CA ASP A 198 10.51 -43.85 -2.80
C ASP A 198 10.25 -44.39 -4.22
N LYS A 199 9.75 -43.53 -5.11
CA LYS A 199 9.49 -43.92 -6.51
C LYS A 199 10.74 -43.98 -7.38
N LYS A 200 11.81 -43.25 -7.03
CA LYS A 200 13.07 -43.20 -7.80
C LYS A 200 13.98 -44.39 -7.52
N PHE A 201 13.84 -45.03 -6.37
CA PHE A 201 14.70 -46.14 -5.93
C PHE A 201 13.99 -47.52 -5.93
N LYS A 202 12.72 -47.60 -6.39
CA LYS A 202 11.94 -48.85 -6.51
C LYS A 202 11.98 -49.51 -7.90
N ARG A 203 13.08 -49.35 -8.64
CA ARG A 203 13.32 -50.10 -9.89
C ARG A 203 14.71 -50.70 -9.89
#